data_AF-A0A5Q4T895-F1
#
_entry.id   AF-A0A5Q4T895-F1
#
_cell.length_a   1.000
_cell.length_b   1.000
_cell.length_c   1.000
_cell.angle_alpha   90.00
_cell.angle_beta   90.00
_cell.angle_gamma   90.00
#
_symmetry.space_group_name_H-M   'P 1'
#
loop_
_entity.id
_entity.type
_entity.pdbx_description
1 polymer ?
#
loop_
_entity_poly.entity_id
_entity_poly.type
_entity_poly.pdbx_seq_one_letter_code
_entity_poly.pdbx_strand_id
1 'polypeptide(L)'
;MATSRFTKECLEAAARDARSMSEMMTGLGLDPRGATRRYLRARMIRLGVDTSHFEREGVRWTREVLSPVVAASSSMCEVLRRLGLDVVGGYHTHISRRVTALGLDTSHFRPPDRAGGTRRRDPGAVLVVQPPERSRRIPGERLRRAMTASGVPDRCALCATTPSWRGRPLPLEVDHRDGDWRNNRPENLRLLCPNCHAVTDTYRGRAKRRPATPGTADRLRSAVAGSVSVAGALRLMGRPVSPRQRALFGELVAEHGVDTSHFHRQVHLRRQPVAPPRSADEILVRHDRGRRTRTVVLRRALTETGVPELCAGCGTGPRWLGRRMVLEVDHINGDRHDDRRRNLRLLCPNCHAVTGTWCRGGQRIGS
;
A
#
# COMPACT_ATOMS: atom_id res chain seq x y z
N MET A 1 31.03 -29.24 9.08
CA MET A 1 29.96 -28.26 9.41
C MET A 1 30.61 -26.91 9.64
N ALA A 2 30.36 -25.90 8.81
CA ALA A 2 30.96 -24.58 9.00
C ALA A 2 30.37 -23.92 10.26
N THR A 3 31.21 -23.72 11.28
CA THR A 3 30.87 -22.98 12.51
C THR A 3 30.60 -21.51 12.14
N SER A 4 29.32 -21.15 12.10
CA SER A 4 28.92 -19.77 11.83
C SER A 4 29.51 -18.85 12.92
N ARG A 5 30.25 -17.81 12.51
CA ARG A 5 30.79 -16.74 13.36
C ARG A 5 29.78 -16.16 14.36
N PHE A 6 28.49 -16.18 14.03
CA PHE A 6 27.40 -15.76 14.92
C PHE A 6 26.83 -16.96 15.68
N THR A 7 27.51 -17.36 16.76
CA THR A 7 27.02 -18.36 17.71
C THR A 7 25.91 -17.77 18.59
N LYS A 8 25.21 -18.61 19.36
CA LYS A 8 24.13 -18.14 20.25
C LYS A 8 24.69 -17.21 21.32
N GLU A 9 25.81 -17.61 21.92
CA GLU A 9 26.50 -16.93 23.01
C GLU A 9 27.00 -15.55 22.56
N CYS A 10 27.57 -15.45 21.35
CA CYS A 10 28.01 -14.19 20.76
C CYS A 10 26.84 -13.22 20.54
N LEU A 11 25.69 -13.72 20.08
CA LEU A 11 24.50 -12.90 19.84
C LEU A 11 23.79 -12.50 21.14
N GLU A 12 23.78 -13.35 22.17
CA GLU A 12 23.26 -13.02 23.50
C GLU A 12 24.10 -11.95 24.19
N ALA A 13 25.43 -12.07 24.11
CA ALA A 13 26.33 -11.05 24.62
C ALA A 13 26.11 -9.70 23.93
N ALA A 14 26.12 -9.68 22.59
CA ALA A 14 25.90 -8.46 21.84
C ALA A 14 24.49 -7.87 22.04
N ALA A 15 23.47 -8.71 22.24
CA ALA A 15 22.11 -8.23 22.49
C ALA A 15 21.94 -7.65 23.89
N ARG A 16 22.64 -8.18 24.91
CA ARG A 16 22.56 -7.66 26.28
C ARG A 16 23.03 -6.20 26.37
N ASP A 17 24.11 -5.88 25.66
CA ASP A 17 24.75 -4.57 25.74
C ASP A 17 24.14 -3.55 24.76
N ALA A 18 23.15 -3.97 23.96
CA ALA A 18 22.48 -3.13 22.98
C ALA A 18 21.04 -2.86 23.38
N ARG A 19 20.59 -1.62 23.19
CA ARG A 19 19.18 -1.23 23.30
C ARG A 19 18.45 -1.45 21.99
N SER A 20 19.14 -1.88 20.94
CA SER A 20 18.56 -2.02 19.62
C SER A 20 19.36 -2.90 18.65
N MET A 21 18.71 -3.32 17.56
CA MET A 21 19.33 -4.20 16.55
C MET A 21 20.45 -3.52 15.76
N SER A 22 20.40 -2.21 15.52
CA SER A 22 21.47 -1.47 14.84
C SER A 22 22.64 -1.24 15.76
N GLU A 23 22.40 -0.87 17.02
CA GLU A 23 23.45 -0.73 18.03
C GLU A 23 24.20 -2.05 18.22
N MET A 24 23.47 -3.17 18.33
CA MET A 24 24.05 -4.52 18.35
C MET A 24 24.88 -4.82 17.10
N MET A 25 24.36 -4.52 15.90
CA MET A 25 25.08 -4.75 14.64
C MET A 25 26.36 -3.90 14.55
N THR A 26 26.29 -2.64 14.96
CA THR A 26 27.45 -1.75 15.03
C THR A 26 28.49 -2.28 16.01
N GLY A 27 28.08 -2.74 17.19
CA GLY A 27 28.97 -3.37 18.18
C GLY A 27 29.64 -4.65 17.67
N LEU A 28 29.00 -5.37 16.75
CA LEU A 28 29.56 -6.53 16.05
C LEU A 28 30.43 -6.17 14.82
N GLY A 29 30.64 -4.88 14.56
CA GLY A 29 31.39 -4.36 13.40
C GLY A 29 30.65 -4.54 12.07
N LEU A 30 29.32 -4.57 12.08
CA LEU A 30 28.48 -4.78 10.90
C LEU A 30 27.69 -3.52 10.54
N ASP A 31 27.46 -3.30 9.24
CA ASP A 31 26.58 -2.23 8.78
C ASP A 31 25.12 -2.49 9.22
N PRO A 32 24.52 -1.61 10.07
CA PRO A 32 23.16 -1.77 10.55
C PRO A 32 22.09 -1.68 9.46
N ARG A 33 22.42 -1.10 8.29
CA ARG A 33 21.54 -0.99 7.11
C ARG A 33 21.81 -2.06 6.05
N GLY A 34 22.80 -2.93 6.29
CA GLY A 34 23.24 -3.96 5.34
C GLY A 34 22.33 -5.20 5.26
N ALA A 35 22.57 -6.03 4.25
CA ALA A 35 21.80 -7.27 4.00
C ALA A 35 21.88 -8.28 5.16
N THR A 36 22.94 -8.20 5.97
CA THR A 36 23.21 -9.06 7.14
C THR A 36 22.17 -8.89 8.25
N ARG A 37 21.47 -7.75 8.33
CA ARG A 37 20.41 -7.49 9.32
C ARG A 37 19.30 -8.54 9.28
N ARG A 38 18.91 -8.96 8.07
CA ARG A 38 17.84 -9.97 7.89
C ARG A 38 18.30 -11.35 8.34
N TYR A 39 19.55 -11.70 8.03
CA TYR A 39 20.17 -12.96 8.43
C TYR A 39 20.28 -13.06 9.95
N LEU A 40 20.84 -12.04 10.62
CA LEU A 40 20.98 -12.02 12.08
C LEU A 40 19.64 -12.10 12.78
N ARG A 41 18.65 -11.32 12.35
CA ARG A 41 17.30 -11.37 12.94
C ARG A 41 16.68 -12.77 12.86
N ALA A 42 16.78 -13.43 11.70
CA ALA A 42 16.25 -14.77 11.52
C ALA A 42 17.01 -15.80 12.38
N ARG A 43 18.32 -15.61 12.54
CA ARG A 43 19.18 -16.48 13.34
C ARG A 43 18.94 -16.32 14.84
N MET A 44 18.79 -15.10 15.34
CA MET A 44 18.44 -14.82 16.74
C MET A 44 17.11 -15.45 17.13
N ILE A 45 16.08 -15.34 16.27
CA ILE A 45 14.78 -16.00 16.47
C ILE A 45 14.96 -17.52 16.56
N ARG A 46 15.76 -18.11 15.67
CA ARG A 46 16.00 -19.56 15.64
C ARG A 46 16.77 -20.05 16.87
N LEU A 47 17.69 -19.24 17.38
CA LEU A 47 18.53 -19.57 18.53
C LEU A 47 17.89 -19.19 19.88
N GLY A 48 16.73 -18.52 19.85
CA GLY A 48 16.01 -18.11 21.05
C GLY A 48 16.69 -16.97 21.81
N VAL A 49 17.42 -16.09 21.12
CA VAL A 49 18.09 -14.93 21.75
C VAL A 49 17.02 -13.91 22.15
N ASP A 50 17.00 -13.51 23.43
CA ASP A 50 16.08 -12.48 23.90
C ASP A 50 16.44 -11.11 23.32
N THR A 51 15.44 -10.45 22.75
CA THR A 51 15.51 -9.11 22.17
C THR A 51 14.27 -8.30 22.53
N SER A 52 13.56 -8.71 23.57
CA SER A 52 12.32 -8.07 24.03
C SER A 52 12.55 -6.62 24.47
N HIS A 53 13.75 -6.33 25.00
CA HIS A 53 14.19 -4.99 25.40
C HIS A 53 14.61 -4.08 24.24
N PHE A 54 14.75 -4.61 23.00
CA PHE A 54 15.16 -3.80 21.87
C PHE A 54 14.10 -2.74 21.51
N GLU A 55 14.55 -1.49 21.45
CA GLU A 55 13.78 -0.38 20.93
C GLU A 55 13.49 -0.55 19.43
N ARG A 56 12.34 -0.01 19.00
CA ARG A 56 11.93 -0.06 17.60
C ARG A 56 12.73 0.94 16.76
N GLU A 57 13.75 0.46 16.09
CA GLU A 57 14.54 1.25 15.15
C GLU A 57 13.98 1.30 13.72
N GLY A 58 14.40 2.33 12.98
CA GLY A 58 14.10 2.48 11.56
C GLY A 58 12.85 3.32 11.28
N VAL A 59 12.35 4.06 12.26
CA VAL A 59 11.29 5.03 12.02
C VAL A 59 11.94 6.29 11.47
N ARG A 60 11.72 6.61 10.20
CA ARG A 60 12.10 7.88 9.53
C ARG A 60 11.75 9.14 10.36
N TRP A 61 10.84 9.00 11.30
CA TRP A 61 10.30 10.04 12.17
C TRP A 61 10.65 9.72 13.63
N THR A 62 11.90 9.98 14.00
CA THR A 62 12.39 9.85 15.39
C THR A 62 12.06 11.11 16.19
N ARG A 63 12.32 11.09 17.51
CA ARG A 63 12.12 12.26 18.37
C ARG A 63 12.99 13.42 17.91
N GLU A 64 14.24 13.14 17.55
CA GLU A 64 15.24 14.11 17.13
C GLU A 64 14.81 14.83 15.86
N VAL A 65 14.14 14.12 14.94
CA VAL A 65 13.61 14.70 13.70
C VAL A 65 12.33 15.49 13.94
N LEU A 66 11.41 14.97 14.77
CA LEU A 66 10.08 15.57 14.93
C LEU A 66 10.05 16.72 15.96
N SER A 67 10.83 16.64 17.03
CA SER A 67 10.84 17.62 18.12
C SER A 67 11.09 19.07 17.65
N PRO A 68 12.18 19.38 16.91
CA PRO A 68 12.43 20.76 16.47
C PRO A 68 11.36 21.26 15.50
N VAL A 69 10.79 20.36 14.69
CA VAL A 69 9.76 20.72 13.69
C VAL A 69 8.41 20.99 14.36
N VAL A 70 8.05 20.20 15.37
CA VAL A 70 6.82 20.40 16.15
C VAL A 70 6.89 21.70 16.95
N ALA A 71 8.00 21.96 17.63
CA ALA A 71 8.21 23.18 18.40
C ALA A 71 8.10 24.44 17.51
N ALA A 72 8.65 24.37 16.29
CA ALA A 72 8.60 25.49 15.35
C ALA A 72 7.28 25.62 14.57
N SER A 73 6.30 24.74 14.78
CA SER A 73 5.03 24.71 14.03
C SER A 73 3.84 25.16 14.87
N SER A 74 2.84 25.77 14.22
CA SER A 74 1.56 26.15 14.82
C SER A 74 0.42 25.15 14.58
N SER A 75 0.66 24.12 13.75
CA SER A 75 -0.32 23.06 13.46
C SER A 75 0.34 21.82 12.86
N MET A 76 -0.34 20.66 12.94
CA MET A 76 0.09 19.43 12.28
C MET A 76 0.30 19.60 10.76
N CYS A 77 -0.50 20.43 10.09
CA CYS A 77 -0.33 20.71 8.67
C CYS A 77 1.00 21.42 8.39
N GLU A 78 1.41 22.34 9.27
CA GLU A 78 2.69 23.03 9.16
C GLU A 78 3.85 22.08 9.44
N VAL A 79 3.72 21.18 10.43
CA VAL A 79 4.69 20.10 10.68
C VAL A 79 4.91 19.30 9.40
N LEU A 80 3.84 18.84 8.73
CA LEU A 80 3.96 18.09 7.48
C LEU A 80 4.70 18.89 6.39
N ARG A 81 4.35 20.17 6.21
CA ARG A 81 5.01 21.03 5.21
C ARG A 81 6.50 21.22 5.50
N ARG A 82 6.87 21.49 6.75
CA ARG A 82 8.27 21.64 7.18
C ARG A 82 9.07 20.33 7.02
N LEU A 83 8.41 19.18 7.11
CA LEU A 83 8.99 17.87 6.79
C LEU A 83 9.07 17.58 5.27
N GLY A 84 8.63 18.51 4.41
CA GLY A 84 8.57 18.32 2.96
C GLY A 84 7.54 17.28 2.53
N LEU A 85 6.51 17.04 3.35
CA LEU A 85 5.45 16.07 3.08
C LEU A 85 4.19 16.76 2.57
N ASP A 86 3.61 16.20 1.52
CA ASP A 86 2.26 16.56 1.08
C ASP A 86 1.24 16.35 2.21
N VAL A 87 0.34 17.32 2.40
CA VAL A 87 -0.74 17.25 3.38
C VAL A 87 -1.87 16.34 2.86
N VAL A 88 -1.56 15.05 2.80
CA VAL A 88 -2.50 13.97 2.47
C VAL A 88 -2.79 13.14 3.72
N GLY A 89 -4.01 12.59 3.82
CA GLY A 89 -4.49 11.93 5.04
C GLY A 89 -3.58 10.82 5.58
N GLY A 90 -2.90 10.08 4.71
CA GLY A 90 -1.99 9.00 5.13
C GLY A 90 -0.79 9.50 5.95
N TYR A 91 -0.10 10.55 5.49
CA TYR A 91 1.00 11.14 6.23
C TYR A 91 0.51 11.85 7.49
N HIS A 92 -0.62 12.56 7.40
CA HIS A 92 -1.17 13.27 8.55
C HIS A 92 -1.44 12.32 9.72
N THR A 93 -2.21 11.25 9.51
CA THR A 93 -2.50 10.27 10.56
C THR A 93 -1.24 9.60 11.10
N HIS A 94 -0.28 9.25 10.23
CA HIS A 94 0.95 8.59 10.66
C HIS A 94 1.82 9.48 11.53
N ILE A 95 2.05 10.74 11.11
CA ILE A 95 2.88 11.68 11.87
C ILE A 95 2.18 12.09 13.17
N SER A 96 0.87 12.39 13.14
CA SER A 96 0.13 12.70 14.38
C SER A 96 0.24 11.58 15.41
N ARG A 97 0.03 10.31 15.01
CA ARG A 97 0.20 9.17 15.92
C ARG A 97 1.62 9.07 16.46
N ARG A 98 2.63 9.42 15.65
CA ARG A 98 4.04 9.37 16.06
C ARG A 98 4.36 10.47 17.06
N VAL A 99 3.88 11.70 16.84
CA VAL A 99 4.00 12.83 17.77
C VAL A 99 3.39 12.47 19.12
N THR A 100 2.16 11.92 19.13
CA THR A 100 1.50 11.43 20.36
C THR A 100 2.30 10.31 21.04
N ALA A 101 2.76 9.30 20.28
CA ALA A 101 3.52 8.19 20.83
C ALA A 101 4.90 8.61 21.39
N LEU A 102 5.43 9.75 20.95
CA LEU A 102 6.65 10.35 21.47
C LEU A 102 6.36 11.38 22.57
N GLY A 103 5.10 11.66 22.93
CA GLY A 103 4.75 12.66 23.94
C GLY A 103 5.35 14.04 23.64
N LEU A 104 5.39 14.44 22.36
CA LEU A 104 5.84 15.79 21.98
C LEU A 104 4.72 16.79 22.29
N ASP A 105 5.08 17.93 22.88
CA ASP A 105 4.11 18.98 23.20
C ASP A 105 3.52 19.59 21.92
N THR A 106 2.20 19.73 21.93
CA THR A 106 1.42 20.36 20.85
C THR A 106 0.37 21.32 21.42
N SER A 107 0.46 21.67 22.70
CA SER A 107 -0.45 22.59 23.38
C SER A 107 -0.44 23.99 22.74
N HIS A 108 0.69 24.39 22.18
CA HIS A 108 0.87 25.64 21.43
C HIS A 108 0.22 25.64 20.04
N PHE A 109 -0.33 24.51 19.58
CA PHE A 109 -0.99 24.46 18.27
C PHE A 109 -2.30 25.22 18.30
N ARG A 110 -2.48 26.09 17.29
CA ARG A 110 -3.71 26.88 17.16
C ARG A 110 -4.83 25.98 16.64
N PRO A 111 -6.02 25.98 17.28
CA PRO A 111 -7.19 25.37 16.68
C PRO A 111 -7.46 26.04 15.33
N PRO A 112 -7.93 25.29 14.32
CA PRO A 112 -8.31 25.90 13.06
C PRO A 112 -9.41 26.94 13.32
N ASP A 113 -9.24 28.15 12.77
CA ASP A 113 -10.27 29.18 12.81
C ASP A 113 -11.59 28.60 12.30
N ARG A 114 -12.58 28.52 13.19
CA ARG A 114 -13.98 28.21 12.81
C ARG A 114 -14.69 29.45 12.24
N ALA A 115 -13.93 30.49 11.88
CA ALA A 115 -14.43 31.70 11.25
C ALA A 115 -14.72 31.42 9.76
N GLY A 116 -15.92 30.90 9.52
CA GLY A 116 -16.45 30.73 8.17
C GLY A 116 -17.44 29.60 8.12
N GLY A 117 -18.73 29.94 8.28
CA GLY A 117 -19.81 29.04 7.87
C GLY A 117 -19.53 28.46 6.48
N THR A 118 -20.02 27.25 6.22
CA THR A 118 -19.80 26.53 4.96
C THR A 118 -20.41 27.29 3.78
N ARG A 119 -19.76 28.36 3.30
CA ARG A 119 -20.10 28.97 2.02
C ARG A 119 -19.89 27.88 0.97
N ARG A 120 -20.98 27.51 0.28
CA ARG A 120 -20.89 26.66 -0.92
C ARG A 120 -19.92 27.37 -1.86
N ARG A 121 -18.73 26.79 -2.05
CA ARG A 121 -17.81 27.32 -3.06
C ARG A 121 -18.43 27.04 -4.40
N ASP A 122 -18.32 28.02 -5.28
CA ASP A 122 -18.61 27.88 -6.70
C ASP A 122 -17.95 26.59 -7.25
N PRO A 123 -18.67 25.76 -8.03
CA PRO A 123 -18.11 24.56 -8.63
C PRO A 123 -16.83 24.82 -9.43
N GLY A 124 -16.77 25.94 -10.16
CA GLY A 124 -15.59 26.35 -10.92
C GLY A 124 -14.37 26.59 -10.03
N ALA A 125 -14.55 27.13 -8.81
CA ALA A 125 -13.46 27.28 -7.85
C ALA A 125 -12.94 25.95 -7.26
N VAL A 126 -13.66 24.84 -7.46
CA VAL A 126 -13.29 23.49 -6.99
C VAL A 126 -12.70 22.64 -8.11
N LEU A 127 -13.24 22.78 -9.33
CA LEU A 127 -12.89 21.98 -10.50
C LEU A 127 -11.72 22.59 -11.29
N VAL A 128 -10.62 22.89 -10.59
CA VAL A 128 -9.41 23.50 -11.15
C VAL A 128 -8.16 22.71 -10.76
N VAL A 129 -7.07 22.94 -11.47
CA VAL A 129 -5.76 22.41 -11.10
C VAL A 129 -5.30 23.08 -9.80
N GLN A 130 -4.94 22.25 -8.83
CA GLN A 130 -4.50 22.70 -7.52
C GLN A 130 -2.99 23.06 -7.52
N PRO A 131 -2.60 24.24 -7.01
CA PRO A 131 -1.19 24.67 -7.02
C PRO A 131 -0.33 23.78 -6.10
N PRO A 132 0.91 23.47 -6.48
CA PRO A 132 1.73 22.49 -5.76
C PRO A 132 2.09 22.90 -4.33
N GLU A 133 2.28 24.19 -4.03
CA GLU A 133 2.88 24.63 -2.76
C GLU A 133 1.92 24.64 -1.55
N ARG A 134 0.59 24.61 -1.76
CA ARG A 134 -0.40 24.80 -0.67
C ARG A 134 -1.64 23.90 -0.74
N SER A 135 -1.68 22.95 -1.65
CA SER A 135 -2.90 22.21 -1.91
C SER A 135 -3.13 21.05 -0.95
N ARG A 136 -4.33 21.00 -0.38
CA ARG A 136 -4.84 19.84 0.35
C ARG A 136 -5.67 19.00 -0.61
N ARG A 137 -5.58 17.68 -0.54
CA ARG A 137 -6.44 16.83 -1.37
C ARG A 137 -7.91 17.13 -1.06
N ILE A 138 -8.64 17.60 -2.08
CA ILE A 138 -10.07 17.87 -1.94
C ILE A 138 -10.79 16.53 -1.72
N PRO A 139 -11.64 16.41 -0.69
CA PRO A 139 -12.43 15.19 -0.47
C PRO A 139 -13.27 14.86 -1.70
N GLY A 140 -13.30 13.58 -2.10
CA GLY A 140 -14.03 13.14 -3.29
C GLY A 140 -15.51 13.51 -3.29
N GLU A 141 -16.16 13.50 -2.12
CA GLU A 141 -17.55 13.92 -1.95
C GLU A 141 -17.79 15.40 -2.33
N ARG A 142 -16.78 16.25 -2.13
CA ARG A 142 -16.87 17.66 -2.54
C ARG A 142 -16.69 17.81 -4.04
N LEU A 143 -15.78 17.02 -4.64
CA LEU A 143 -15.60 16.97 -6.09
C LEU A 143 -16.86 16.45 -6.79
N ARG A 144 -17.44 15.34 -6.32
CA ARG A 144 -18.70 14.78 -6.86
C ARG A 144 -19.84 15.79 -6.84
N ARG A 145 -20.02 16.51 -5.73
CA ARG A 145 -21.02 17.58 -5.62
C ARG A 145 -20.78 18.70 -6.62
N ALA A 146 -19.53 19.16 -6.77
CA ALA A 146 -19.18 20.18 -7.76
C ALA A 146 -19.42 19.70 -9.19
N MET A 147 -19.00 18.47 -9.52
CA MET A 147 -19.23 17.85 -10.84
C MET A 147 -20.72 17.77 -11.18
N THR A 148 -21.55 17.31 -10.23
CA THR A 148 -23.00 17.19 -10.42
C THR A 148 -23.65 18.56 -10.60
N ALA A 149 -23.23 19.55 -9.80
CA ALA A 149 -23.69 20.94 -9.95
C ALA A 149 -23.30 21.57 -11.30
N SER A 150 -22.18 21.14 -11.88
CA SER A 150 -21.74 21.53 -13.24
C SER A 150 -22.36 20.69 -14.36
N GLY A 151 -23.38 19.87 -14.08
CA GLY A 151 -24.12 19.10 -15.09
C GLY A 151 -23.52 17.73 -15.42
N VAL A 152 -22.48 17.26 -14.73
CA VAL A 152 -21.99 15.89 -14.91
C VAL A 152 -23.03 14.91 -14.39
N PRO A 153 -23.50 13.93 -15.20
CA PRO A 153 -24.47 12.96 -14.75
C PRO A 153 -23.98 12.14 -13.55
N ASP A 154 -24.82 11.99 -12.52
CA ASP A 154 -24.50 11.19 -11.33
C ASP A 154 -24.66 9.69 -11.60
N ARG A 155 -23.85 9.16 -12.52
CA ARG A 155 -23.79 7.74 -12.91
C ARG A 155 -22.36 7.36 -13.29
N CYS A 156 -22.05 6.07 -13.23
CA CYS A 156 -20.74 5.56 -13.64
C CYS A 156 -20.47 5.88 -15.11
N ALA A 157 -19.35 6.54 -15.39
CA ALA A 157 -18.93 6.92 -16.74
C ALA A 157 -18.54 5.73 -17.64
N LEU A 158 -18.34 4.53 -17.08
CA LEU A 158 -17.92 3.34 -17.84
C LEU A 158 -19.05 2.35 -18.09
N CYS A 159 -19.94 2.14 -17.13
CA CYS A 159 -21.01 1.13 -17.23
C CYS A 159 -22.41 1.70 -16.93
N ALA A 160 -22.54 3.02 -16.83
CA ALA A 160 -23.80 3.73 -16.54
C ALA A 160 -24.51 3.35 -15.23
N THR A 161 -23.90 2.50 -14.38
CA THR A 161 -24.44 2.17 -13.04
C THR A 161 -24.75 3.45 -12.26
N THR A 162 -25.99 3.59 -11.83
CA THR A 162 -26.46 4.72 -11.02
C THR A 162 -25.97 4.60 -9.56
N PRO A 163 -26.19 5.60 -8.70
CA PRO A 163 -25.82 5.57 -7.27
C PRO A 163 -26.68 4.61 -6.43
N SER A 164 -27.16 3.52 -7.03
CA SER A 164 -27.92 2.45 -6.42
C SER A 164 -27.37 1.12 -6.89
N TRP A 165 -27.16 0.19 -5.97
CA TRP A 165 -26.72 -1.16 -6.26
C TRP A 165 -27.53 -2.14 -5.42
N ARG A 166 -28.32 -2.99 -6.10
CA ARG A 166 -29.22 -3.96 -5.45
C ARG A 166 -30.16 -3.30 -4.42
N GLY A 167 -30.75 -2.16 -4.80
CA GLY A 167 -31.69 -1.40 -3.96
C GLY A 167 -31.05 -0.64 -2.80
N ARG A 168 -29.71 -0.63 -2.69
CA ARG A 168 -28.98 0.10 -1.64
C ARG A 168 -28.20 1.28 -2.23
N PRO A 169 -28.04 2.40 -1.50
CA PRO A 169 -27.22 3.52 -1.94
C PRO A 169 -25.78 3.08 -2.23
N LEU A 170 -25.32 3.32 -3.46
CA LEU A 170 -23.95 3.03 -3.89
C LEU A 170 -23.18 4.35 -4.01
N PRO A 171 -22.15 4.59 -3.19
CA PRO A 171 -21.31 5.76 -3.35
C PRO A 171 -20.44 5.62 -4.61
N LEU A 172 -20.69 6.47 -5.62
CA LEU A 172 -19.79 6.60 -6.77
C LEU A 172 -18.50 7.29 -6.35
N GLU A 173 -17.38 6.80 -6.88
CA GLU A 173 -16.04 7.28 -6.57
C GLU A 173 -15.57 8.23 -7.67
N VAL A 174 -14.91 9.32 -7.26
CA VAL A 174 -14.25 10.25 -8.20
C VAL A 174 -12.90 9.66 -8.59
N ASP A 175 -12.72 9.44 -9.90
CA ASP A 175 -11.47 9.00 -10.51
C ASP A 175 -10.84 10.14 -11.32
N HIS A 176 -9.54 10.29 -11.17
CA HIS A 176 -8.69 11.18 -11.97
C HIS A 176 -8.11 10.35 -13.12
N ARG A 177 -8.44 10.70 -14.36
CA ARG A 177 -8.01 9.92 -15.55
C ARG A 177 -6.50 9.80 -15.64
N ASP A 178 -5.77 10.86 -15.33
CA ASP A 178 -4.31 10.92 -15.28
C ASP A 178 -3.70 10.36 -13.98
N GLY A 179 -4.53 10.07 -12.97
CA GLY A 179 -4.09 9.65 -11.63
C GLY A 179 -3.48 10.75 -10.76
N ASP A 180 -3.40 11.99 -11.24
CA ASP A 180 -2.95 13.14 -10.44
C ASP A 180 -4.14 13.76 -9.70
N TRP A 181 -4.15 13.57 -8.38
CA TRP A 181 -5.19 14.12 -7.51
C TRP A 181 -5.25 15.65 -7.49
N ARG A 182 -4.22 16.35 -7.98
CA ARG A 182 -4.20 17.81 -8.08
C ARG A 182 -4.97 18.33 -9.30
N ASN A 183 -5.10 17.53 -10.37
CA ASN A 183 -5.77 17.93 -11.59
C ASN A 183 -7.29 17.70 -11.51
N ASN A 184 -8.03 18.63 -10.89
CA ASN A 184 -9.48 18.51 -10.72
C ASN A 184 -10.30 19.09 -11.88
N ARG A 185 -9.70 19.32 -13.05
CA ARG A 185 -10.43 19.83 -14.21
C ARG A 185 -11.58 18.88 -14.58
N PRO A 186 -12.80 19.37 -14.91
CA PRO A 186 -13.96 18.54 -15.19
C PRO A 186 -13.68 17.42 -16.21
N GLU A 187 -12.93 17.72 -17.26
CA GLU A 187 -12.52 16.80 -18.32
C GLU A 187 -11.58 15.68 -17.84
N ASN A 188 -10.80 15.92 -16.78
CA ASN A 188 -9.92 14.92 -16.18
C ASN A 188 -10.64 14.04 -15.13
N LEU A 189 -11.80 14.49 -14.63
CA LEU A 189 -12.57 13.77 -13.62
C LEU A 189 -13.64 12.88 -14.26
N ARG A 190 -13.94 11.76 -13.60
CA ARG A 190 -15.13 10.94 -13.91
C ARG A 190 -15.66 10.27 -12.65
N LEU A 191 -16.97 10.05 -12.60
CA LEU A 191 -17.61 9.25 -11.56
C LEU A 191 -17.59 7.78 -11.99
N LEU A 192 -17.11 6.90 -11.13
CA LEU A 192 -17.06 5.46 -11.36
C LEU A 192 -17.74 4.69 -10.23
N CYS A 193 -18.44 3.60 -10.55
CA CYS A 193 -18.82 2.64 -9.51
C CYS A 193 -17.55 1.93 -8.98
N PRO A 194 -17.54 1.46 -7.73
CA PRO A 194 -16.39 0.77 -7.14
C PRO A 194 -15.82 -0.38 -8.00
N ASN A 195 -16.66 -1.16 -8.68
CA ASN A 195 -16.19 -2.22 -9.59
C ASN A 195 -15.41 -1.65 -10.79
N CYS A 196 -15.94 -0.61 -11.43
CA CYS A 196 -15.29 0.07 -12.56
C CYS A 196 -14.00 0.78 -12.13
N HIS A 197 -13.99 1.40 -10.94
CA HIS A 197 -12.79 2.03 -10.43
C HIS A 197 -11.71 1.00 -10.12
N ALA A 198 -12.06 -0.17 -9.57
CA ALA A 198 -11.11 -1.24 -9.24
C ALA A 198 -10.35 -1.82 -10.45
N VAL A 199 -10.88 -1.62 -11.67
CA VAL A 199 -10.26 -2.08 -12.92
C VAL A 199 -9.54 -0.97 -13.70
N THR A 200 -9.49 0.26 -13.19
CA THR A 200 -8.68 1.32 -13.81
C THR A 200 -7.19 1.09 -13.59
N ASP A 201 -6.38 1.61 -14.50
CA ASP A 201 -4.92 1.48 -14.45
C ASP A 201 -4.32 2.34 -13.32
N THR A 202 -5.02 3.41 -12.92
CA THR A 202 -4.66 4.32 -11.82
C THR A 202 -5.10 3.84 -10.43
N TYR A 203 -5.95 2.79 -10.35
CA TYR A 203 -6.58 2.36 -9.11
C TYR A 203 -5.58 2.13 -7.96
N ARG A 204 -5.79 2.81 -6.83
CA ARG A 204 -4.93 2.74 -5.63
C ARG A 204 -3.42 2.89 -5.93
N GLY A 205 -3.06 3.67 -6.95
CA GLY A 205 -1.67 3.89 -7.33
C GLY A 205 -1.03 2.74 -8.12
N ARG A 206 -1.85 1.87 -8.74
CA ARG A 206 -1.38 0.82 -9.66
C ARG A 206 -0.53 1.39 -10.81
N ALA A 207 -0.81 2.62 -11.25
CA ALA A 207 -0.02 3.36 -12.24
C ALA A 207 1.29 4.01 -11.72
N LYS A 208 1.86 3.59 -10.58
CA LYS A 208 3.25 3.98 -10.21
C LYS A 208 4.33 3.23 -11.00
N ARG A 209 4.01 2.75 -12.21
CA ARG A 209 5.01 2.35 -13.19
C ARG A 209 5.48 3.64 -13.87
N ARG A 210 6.77 3.95 -13.75
CA ARG A 210 7.41 4.98 -14.60
C ARG A 210 7.06 4.60 -16.05
N PRO A 211 6.54 5.52 -16.88
CA PRO A 211 6.42 5.24 -18.30
C PRO A 211 7.78 4.75 -18.79
N ALA A 212 7.78 3.71 -19.63
CA ALA A 212 8.99 3.25 -20.30
C ALA A 212 9.59 4.47 -21.00
N THR A 213 10.80 4.85 -20.62
CA THR A 213 11.48 5.96 -21.28
C THR A 213 11.65 5.58 -22.75
N PRO A 214 11.40 6.49 -23.71
CA PRO A 214 11.72 6.24 -25.11
C PRO A 214 13.15 5.68 -25.25
N GLY A 215 13.32 4.62 -26.04
CA GLY A 215 14.59 3.90 -26.18
C GLY A 215 14.87 2.81 -25.13
N THR A 216 13.89 2.41 -24.32
CA THR A 216 14.05 1.27 -23.38
C THR A 216 14.20 -0.06 -24.13
N ALA A 217 13.46 -0.26 -25.22
CA ALA A 217 13.53 -1.47 -26.05
C ALA A 217 14.90 -1.64 -26.72
N ASP A 218 15.47 -0.56 -27.24
CA ASP A 218 16.77 -0.59 -27.92
C ASP A 218 17.91 -0.81 -26.92
N ARG A 219 17.86 -0.12 -25.77
CA ARG A 219 18.79 -0.40 -24.67
C ARG A 219 18.71 -1.83 -24.15
N LEU A 220 17.50 -2.41 -24.09
CA LEU A 220 17.30 -3.80 -23.70
C LEU A 220 17.93 -4.76 -24.72
N ARG A 221 17.67 -4.55 -26.02
CA ARG A 221 18.24 -5.37 -27.09
C ARG A 221 19.77 -5.30 -27.10
N SER A 222 20.36 -4.10 -27.05
CA SER A 222 21.83 -3.95 -26.99
C SER A 222 22.43 -4.58 -25.73
N ALA A 223 21.78 -4.44 -24.57
CA ALA A 223 22.28 -5.02 -23.32
C ALA A 223 22.17 -6.55 -23.29
N VAL A 224 21.14 -7.13 -23.94
CA VAL A 224 20.99 -8.57 -24.08
C VAL A 224 22.02 -9.13 -25.06
N ALA A 225 22.25 -8.46 -26.19
CA ALA A 225 23.28 -8.86 -27.16
C ALA A 225 24.69 -8.76 -26.55
N GLY A 226 24.96 -7.74 -25.73
CA GLY A 226 26.26 -7.51 -25.10
C GLY A 226 26.52 -8.34 -23.84
N SER A 227 25.66 -9.30 -23.48
CA SER A 227 25.82 -10.09 -22.26
C SER A 227 25.46 -11.55 -22.42
N VAL A 228 25.96 -12.38 -21.49
CA VAL A 228 25.63 -13.80 -21.35
C VAL A 228 24.87 -14.10 -20.06
N SER A 229 24.40 -13.05 -19.35
CA SER A 229 23.59 -13.20 -18.14
C SER A 229 22.69 -12.00 -17.88
N VAL A 230 21.56 -12.24 -17.20
CA VAL A 230 20.65 -11.17 -16.74
C VAL A 230 21.38 -10.13 -15.89
N ALA A 231 22.33 -10.56 -15.05
CA ALA A 231 23.09 -9.65 -14.21
C ALA A 231 24.01 -8.73 -15.04
N GLY A 232 24.67 -9.26 -16.08
CA GLY A 232 25.50 -8.47 -16.98
C GLY A 232 24.68 -7.50 -17.83
N ALA A 233 23.55 -7.96 -18.38
CA ALA A 233 22.64 -7.09 -19.13
C ALA A 233 22.10 -5.94 -18.26
N LEU A 234 21.74 -6.20 -17.00
CA LEU A 234 21.33 -5.15 -16.06
C LEU A 234 22.45 -4.12 -15.81
N ARG A 235 23.72 -4.55 -15.71
CA ARG A 235 24.86 -3.63 -15.55
C ARG A 235 25.06 -2.76 -16.80
N LEU A 236 24.95 -3.34 -18.00
CA LEU A 236 25.02 -2.59 -19.26
C LEU A 236 23.89 -1.55 -19.39
N MET A 237 22.72 -1.84 -18.81
CA MET A 237 21.62 -0.87 -18.72
C MET A 237 21.80 0.17 -17.60
N GLY A 238 22.91 0.16 -16.85
CA GLY A 238 23.14 1.04 -15.69
C GLY A 238 22.22 0.75 -14.51
N ARG A 239 21.71 -0.48 -14.37
CA ARG A 239 20.72 -0.86 -13.35
C ARG A 239 21.34 -1.73 -12.26
N PRO A 240 20.95 -1.53 -10.99
CA PRO A 240 21.46 -2.33 -9.88
C PRO A 240 20.96 -3.78 -9.98
N VAL A 241 21.85 -4.74 -9.77
CA VAL A 241 21.49 -6.16 -9.77
C VAL A 241 20.74 -6.50 -8.49
N SER A 242 19.41 -6.63 -8.59
CA SER A 242 18.53 -6.97 -7.46
C SER A 242 17.41 -7.91 -7.91
N PRO A 243 16.77 -8.67 -7.01
CA PRO A 243 15.64 -9.53 -7.36
C PRO A 243 14.50 -8.79 -8.08
N ARG A 244 14.23 -7.55 -7.67
CA ARG A 244 13.23 -6.68 -8.31
C ARG A 244 13.61 -6.30 -9.74
N GLN A 245 14.87 -5.91 -9.98
CA GLN A 245 15.34 -5.54 -11.32
C GLN A 245 15.44 -6.76 -12.25
N ARG A 246 15.75 -7.95 -11.72
CA ARG A 246 15.73 -9.20 -12.49
C ARG A 246 14.31 -9.58 -12.93
N ALA A 247 13.32 -9.45 -12.04
CA ALA A 247 11.92 -9.66 -12.41
C ALA A 247 11.46 -8.66 -13.48
N LEU A 248 11.78 -7.37 -13.30
CA LEU A 248 11.47 -6.33 -14.29
C LEU A 248 12.16 -6.58 -15.64
N PHE A 249 13.41 -7.07 -15.64
CA PHE A 249 14.11 -7.45 -16.86
C PHE A 249 13.37 -8.57 -17.60
N GLY A 250 12.89 -9.59 -16.89
CA GLY A 250 12.07 -10.65 -17.48
C GLY A 250 10.75 -10.14 -18.06
N GLU A 251 10.08 -9.20 -17.37
CA GLU A 251 8.88 -8.53 -17.88
C GLU A 251 9.18 -7.76 -19.18
N LEU A 252 10.27 -6.99 -19.23
CA LEU A 252 10.67 -6.22 -20.41
C LEU A 252 11.07 -7.12 -21.59
N VAL A 253 11.77 -8.23 -21.32
CA VAL A 253 12.14 -9.22 -22.33
C VAL A 253 10.90 -9.85 -22.96
N ALA A 254 9.91 -10.23 -22.13
CA ALA A 254 8.65 -10.78 -22.61
C ALA A 254 7.80 -9.74 -23.36
N GLU A 255 7.75 -8.50 -22.88
CA GLU A 255 7.03 -7.39 -23.50
C GLU A 255 7.58 -7.03 -24.89
N HIS A 256 8.90 -7.05 -25.05
CA HIS A 256 9.58 -6.65 -26.29
C HIS A 256 10.07 -7.82 -27.16
N GLY A 257 9.77 -9.06 -26.77
CA GLY A 257 10.14 -10.27 -27.52
C GLY A 257 11.64 -10.43 -27.75
N VAL A 258 12.47 -10.08 -26.76
CA VAL A 258 13.94 -10.15 -26.90
C VAL A 258 14.43 -11.57 -26.59
N ASP A 259 15.18 -12.19 -27.50
CA ASP A 259 15.73 -13.52 -27.22
C ASP A 259 16.84 -13.46 -26.16
N THR A 260 16.74 -14.33 -25.15
CA THR A 260 17.74 -14.47 -24.08
C THR A 260 18.21 -15.92 -23.94
N SER A 261 17.98 -16.74 -24.96
CA SER A 261 18.30 -18.17 -24.97
C SER A 261 19.80 -18.46 -24.74
N HIS A 262 20.68 -17.55 -25.19
CA HIS A 262 22.13 -17.63 -25.02
C HIS A 262 22.62 -17.31 -23.60
N PHE A 263 21.75 -16.84 -22.70
CA PHE A 263 22.16 -16.57 -21.32
C PHE A 263 22.44 -17.86 -20.58
N HIS A 264 23.57 -17.91 -19.86
CA HIS A 264 23.92 -19.05 -19.04
C HIS A 264 22.88 -19.25 -17.93
N ARG A 265 22.23 -20.41 -17.94
CA ARG A 265 21.36 -20.85 -16.83
C ARG A 265 22.24 -21.18 -15.63
N GLN A 266 22.33 -20.25 -14.68
CA GLN A 266 22.83 -20.60 -13.36
C GLN A 266 21.85 -21.58 -12.71
N VAL A 267 22.28 -22.81 -12.55
CA VAL A 267 21.62 -23.78 -11.67
C VAL A 267 21.70 -23.20 -10.27
N HIS A 268 20.61 -22.61 -9.80
CA HIS A 268 20.55 -22.15 -8.41
C HIS A 268 20.73 -23.38 -7.52
N LEU A 269 21.81 -23.39 -6.72
CA LEU A 269 21.99 -24.30 -5.59
C LEU A 269 20.63 -24.47 -4.89
N ARG A 270 20.23 -25.74 -4.73
CA ARG A 270 18.99 -26.19 -4.11
C ARG A 270 18.52 -25.18 -3.06
N ARG A 271 17.37 -24.54 -3.31
CA ARG A 271 16.71 -23.72 -2.29
C ARG A 271 16.59 -24.59 -1.05
N GLN A 272 17.12 -24.13 0.08
CA GLN A 272 16.82 -24.75 1.38
C GLN A 272 15.29 -24.89 1.49
N PRO A 273 14.77 -26.01 2.01
CA PRO A 273 13.34 -26.18 2.22
C PRO A 273 12.86 -25.00 3.07
N VAL A 274 12.08 -24.11 2.45
CA VAL A 274 11.33 -23.12 3.21
C VAL A 274 10.22 -23.90 3.88
N ALA A 275 10.00 -23.66 5.18
CA ALA A 275 8.88 -24.25 5.89
C ALA A 275 7.59 -24.09 5.06
N PRO A 276 6.74 -25.13 4.99
CA PRO A 276 5.52 -25.05 4.21
C PRO A 276 4.69 -23.84 4.66
N PRO A 277 4.01 -23.16 3.73
CA PRO A 277 3.10 -22.10 4.12
C PRO A 277 2.06 -22.65 5.09
N ARG A 278 1.68 -21.85 6.10
CA ARG A 278 0.59 -22.19 7.03
C ARG A 278 -0.64 -22.70 6.27
N SER A 279 -1.33 -23.72 6.76
CA SER A 279 -2.54 -24.26 6.12
C SER A 279 -3.73 -23.30 6.23
N ALA A 280 -4.79 -23.56 5.46
CA ALA A 280 -6.03 -22.82 5.61
C ALA A 280 -6.61 -22.91 7.03
N ASP A 281 -6.54 -24.09 7.66
CA ASP A 281 -7.07 -24.31 9.00
C ASP A 281 -6.32 -23.50 10.07
N GLU A 282 -5.02 -23.29 9.90
CA GLU A 282 -4.21 -22.43 10.78
C GLU A 282 -4.48 -20.93 10.58
N ILE A 283 -5.05 -20.56 9.43
CA ILE A 283 -5.31 -19.17 9.05
C ILE A 283 -6.75 -18.76 9.38
N LEU A 284 -7.72 -19.64 9.13
CA LEU A 284 -9.15 -19.35 9.20
C LEU A 284 -9.70 -19.57 10.62
N VAL A 285 -9.09 -18.88 11.59
CA VAL A 285 -9.43 -18.99 13.01
C VAL A 285 -9.81 -17.62 13.58
N ARG A 286 -10.38 -17.62 14.78
CA ARG A 286 -10.55 -16.38 15.54
C ARG A 286 -9.24 -16.07 16.26
N HIS A 287 -8.87 -14.80 16.30
CA HIS A 287 -7.70 -14.32 17.02
C HIS A 287 -8.12 -13.30 18.08
N ASP A 288 -7.55 -13.41 19.27
CA ASP A 288 -7.99 -12.59 20.40
C ASP A 288 -7.31 -11.22 20.43
N ARG A 289 -6.05 -11.12 19.96
CA ARG A 289 -5.27 -9.87 19.80
C ARG A 289 -4.16 -10.04 18.74
N GLY A 290 -3.89 -9.01 17.94
CA GLY A 290 -2.77 -9.03 16.98
C GLY A 290 -2.91 -8.13 15.76
N ARG A 291 -1.96 -8.23 14.83
CA ARG A 291 -2.08 -7.59 13.51
C ARG A 291 -3.11 -8.36 12.69
N ARG A 292 -4.03 -7.63 12.06
CA ARG A 292 -4.99 -8.21 11.09
C ARG A 292 -4.28 -9.10 10.08
N THR A 293 -4.82 -10.29 9.84
CA THR A 293 -4.36 -11.18 8.78
C THR A 293 -4.39 -10.45 7.45
N ARG A 294 -3.32 -10.58 6.66
CA ARG A 294 -3.24 -9.91 5.37
C ARG A 294 -4.29 -10.52 4.44
N THR A 295 -5.04 -9.68 3.71
CA THR A 295 -6.11 -10.11 2.81
C THR A 295 -5.65 -11.13 1.76
N VAL A 296 -4.40 -11.04 1.28
CA VAL A 296 -3.84 -12.02 0.33
C VAL A 296 -3.72 -13.42 0.95
N VAL A 297 -3.45 -13.51 2.25
CA VAL A 297 -3.34 -14.77 2.99
C VAL A 297 -4.74 -15.36 3.21
N LEU A 298 -5.71 -14.53 3.60
CA LEU A 298 -7.11 -14.95 3.75
C LEU A 298 -7.69 -15.47 2.43
N ARG A 299 -7.50 -14.73 1.32
CA ARG A 299 -7.98 -15.16 0.00
C ARG A 299 -7.39 -16.52 -0.41
N ARG A 300 -6.09 -16.72 -0.17
CA ARG A 300 -5.44 -18.00 -0.46
C ARG A 300 -6.05 -19.14 0.36
N ALA A 301 -6.26 -18.94 1.66
CA ALA A 301 -6.88 -19.93 2.55
C ALA A 301 -8.35 -20.22 2.17
N LEU A 302 -9.11 -19.22 1.72
CA LEU A 302 -10.46 -19.41 1.19
C LEU A 302 -10.44 -20.25 -0.10
N THR A 303 -9.52 -19.97 -1.03
CA THR A 303 -9.38 -20.81 -2.25
C THR A 303 -8.98 -22.25 -1.91
N GLU A 304 -8.06 -22.43 -0.96
CA GLU A 304 -7.62 -23.75 -0.47
C GLU A 304 -8.77 -24.58 0.13
N THR A 305 -9.76 -23.93 0.77
CA THR A 305 -10.98 -24.58 1.29
C THR A 305 -12.11 -24.71 0.25
N GLY A 306 -11.82 -24.48 -1.03
CA GLY A 306 -12.79 -24.65 -2.12
C GLY A 306 -13.80 -23.50 -2.26
N VAL A 307 -13.55 -22.34 -1.66
CA VAL A 307 -14.44 -21.18 -1.86
C VAL A 307 -14.31 -20.67 -3.30
N PRO A 308 -15.42 -20.61 -4.06
CA PRO A 308 -15.38 -20.11 -5.43
C PRO A 308 -15.00 -18.63 -5.44
N GLU A 309 -14.24 -18.19 -6.45
CA GLU A 309 -13.88 -16.78 -6.64
C GLU A 309 -15.04 -15.97 -7.22
N LEU A 310 -16.22 -16.07 -6.59
CA LEU A 310 -17.45 -15.39 -6.95
C LEU A 310 -17.90 -14.49 -5.81
N CYS A 311 -18.52 -13.37 -6.16
CA CYS A 311 -19.15 -12.48 -5.19
C CYS A 311 -20.33 -13.19 -4.52
N ALA A 312 -20.27 -13.37 -3.20
CA ALA A 312 -21.36 -13.98 -2.43
C ALA A 312 -22.67 -13.17 -2.48
N GLY A 313 -22.61 -11.87 -2.82
CA GLY A 313 -23.79 -11.01 -2.89
C GLY A 313 -24.50 -10.99 -4.25
N CYS A 314 -23.77 -11.16 -5.37
CA CYS A 314 -24.35 -11.02 -6.71
C CYS A 314 -23.82 -11.99 -7.76
N GLY A 315 -22.97 -12.95 -7.38
CA GLY A 315 -22.40 -13.94 -8.30
C GLY A 315 -21.32 -13.41 -9.25
N THR A 316 -21.03 -12.10 -9.28
CA THR A 316 -19.97 -11.53 -10.13
C THR A 316 -18.62 -12.17 -9.83
N GLY A 317 -17.95 -12.71 -10.86
CA GLY A 317 -16.62 -13.29 -10.75
C GLY A 317 -15.48 -12.26 -10.69
N PRO A 318 -14.21 -12.71 -10.86
CA PRO A 318 -13.03 -11.84 -10.72
C PRO A 318 -12.72 -11.03 -11.98
N ARG A 319 -13.66 -10.96 -12.93
CA ARG A 319 -13.57 -10.13 -14.14
C ARG A 319 -14.74 -9.17 -14.19
N TRP A 320 -14.46 -7.91 -14.48
CA TRP A 320 -15.43 -6.85 -14.66
C TRP A 320 -15.07 -6.06 -15.92
N LEU A 321 -16.00 -5.97 -16.88
CA LEU A 321 -15.75 -5.41 -18.22
C LEU A 321 -14.48 -6.02 -18.89
N GLY A 322 -14.34 -7.35 -18.82
CA GLY A 322 -13.20 -8.09 -19.37
C GLY A 322 -11.89 -7.98 -18.55
N ARG A 323 -11.75 -6.99 -17.66
CA ARG A 323 -10.55 -6.74 -16.86
C ARG A 323 -10.59 -7.46 -15.51
N ARG A 324 -9.43 -7.86 -14.99
CA ARG A 324 -9.33 -8.53 -13.69
C ARG A 324 -9.61 -7.55 -12.54
N MET A 325 -10.54 -7.95 -11.67
CA MET A 325 -10.96 -7.24 -10.47
C MET A 325 -10.73 -8.15 -9.25
N VAL A 326 -10.21 -7.58 -8.17
CA VAL A 326 -9.99 -8.32 -6.93
C VAL A 326 -11.27 -8.28 -6.10
N LEU A 327 -11.92 -9.43 -5.89
CA LEU A 327 -12.97 -9.55 -4.88
C LEU A 327 -12.42 -9.27 -3.47
N GLU A 328 -13.12 -8.45 -2.71
CA GLU A 328 -12.73 -8.03 -1.39
C GLU A 328 -13.21 -9.05 -0.34
N VAL A 329 -12.40 -9.27 0.70
CA VAL A 329 -12.78 -10.12 1.83
C VAL A 329 -13.59 -9.26 2.80
N ASP A 330 -14.83 -9.66 3.03
CA ASP A 330 -15.74 -9.05 4.00
C ASP A 330 -15.91 -10.00 5.20
N HIS A 331 -15.83 -9.40 6.39
CA HIS A 331 -16.14 -10.05 7.66
C HIS A 331 -17.62 -9.80 7.94
N ILE A 332 -18.44 -10.86 7.92
CA ILE A 332 -19.91 -10.77 8.00
C ILE A 332 -20.34 -10.03 9.28
N ASN A 333 -19.69 -10.32 10.41
CA ASN A 333 -19.95 -9.66 11.69
C ASN A 333 -19.21 -8.32 11.89
N GLY A 334 -18.40 -7.88 10.92
CA GLY A 334 -17.57 -6.68 11.02
C GLY A 334 -16.33 -6.79 11.93
N ASP A 335 -16.14 -7.90 12.64
CA ASP A 335 -14.95 -8.14 13.46
C ASP A 335 -13.79 -8.64 12.60
N ARG A 336 -12.82 -7.75 12.37
CA ARG A 336 -11.60 -8.02 11.59
C ARG A 336 -10.66 -9.08 12.17
N HIS A 337 -10.89 -9.58 13.39
CA HIS A 337 -10.09 -10.63 14.03
C HIS A 337 -10.78 -12.00 14.00
N ASP A 338 -12.02 -12.06 13.52
CA ASP A 338 -12.75 -13.30 13.32
C ASP A 338 -12.57 -13.80 11.88
N ASP A 339 -11.40 -14.39 11.59
CA ASP A 339 -11.06 -14.92 10.27
C ASP A 339 -11.66 -16.32 10.02
N ARG A 340 -12.57 -16.80 10.89
CA ARG A 340 -13.23 -18.10 10.72
C ARG A 340 -13.94 -18.18 9.38
N ARG A 341 -13.82 -19.30 8.68
CA ARG A 341 -14.41 -19.53 7.35
C ARG A 341 -15.89 -19.11 7.24
N ARG A 342 -16.69 -19.42 8.27
CA ARG A 342 -18.13 -19.07 8.34
C ARG A 342 -18.41 -17.57 8.42
N ASN A 343 -17.44 -16.77 8.87
CA ASN A 343 -17.56 -15.33 9.02
C ASN A 343 -16.96 -14.56 7.83
N LEU A 344 -16.27 -15.24 6.90
CA LEU A 344 -15.67 -14.61 5.73
C LEU A 344 -16.49 -14.87 4.47
N ARG A 345 -16.64 -13.83 3.65
CA ARG A 345 -17.16 -13.93 2.29
C ARG A 345 -16.38 -13.07 1.31
N LEU A 346 -16.36 -13.47 0.05
CA LEU A 346 -15.82 -12.65 -1.04
C LEU A 346 -16.95 -11.78 -1.62
N LEU A 347 -16.72 -10.48 -1.73
CA LEU A 347 -17.65 -9.54 -2.36
C LEU A 347 -16.96 -8.76 -3.47
N CYS A 348 -17.69 -8.47 -4.56
CA CYS A 348 -17.23 -7.46 -5.50
C CYS A 348 -17.25 -6.08 -4.82
N PRO A 349 -16.38 -5.13 -5.22
CA PRO A 349 -16.33 -3.78 -4.66
C PRO A 349 -17.71 -3.09 -4.54
N ASN A 350 -18.60 -3.24 -5.52
CA ASN A 350 -19.95 -2.67 -5.43
C ASN A 350 -20.78 -3.31 -4.29
N CYS A 351 -20.77 -4.64 -4.18
CA CYS A 351 -21.48 -5.35 -3.11
C CYS A 351 -20.87 -5.07 -1.74
N HIS A 352 -19.54 -4.94 -1.65
CA HIS A 352 -18.87 -4.62 -0.41
C HIS A 352 -19.16 -3.17 0.02
N ALA A 353 -19.19 -2.23 -0.91
CA ALA A 353 -19.48 -0.82 -0.62
C ALA A 353 -20.89 -0.57 -0.03
N VAL A 354 -21.83 -1.50 -0.24
CA VAL A 354 -23.21 -1.43 0.27
C VAL A 354 -23.47 -2.32 1.49
N THR A 355 -22.43 -2.92 2.09
CA THR A 355 -22.57 -3.62 3.37
C THR A 355 -22.65 -2.63 4.53
N GLY A 356 -23.36 -2.99 5.60
CA GLY A 356 -23.38 -2.19 6.83
C GLY A 356 -22.05 -2.18 7.59
N THR A 357 -21.16 -3.13 7.27
CA THR A 357 -19.81 -3.28 7.83
C THR A 357 -18.76 -2.44 7.08
N TRP A 358 -19.10 -1.86 5.93
CA TRP A 358 -18.19 -1.06 5.13
C TRP A 358 -17.81 0.23 5.87
N CYS A 359 -16.51 0.58 5.85
CA CYS A 359 -15.89 1.66 6.63
C CYS A 359 -16.46 3.09 6.43
N ARG A 360 -17.54 3.27 5.66
CA ARG A 360 -18.25 4.54 5.47
C ARG A 360 -19.79 4.43 5.53
N GLY A 361 -20.35 3.28 5.93
CA GLY A 361 -21.76 2.94 5.68
C GLY A 361 -22.61 2.54 6.90
N GLY A 362 -22.19 2.87 8.13
CA GLY A 362 -23.13 2.86 9.26
C GLY A 362 -24.06 4.08 9.13
N GLN A 363 -25.28 3.85 8.66
CA GLN A 363 -26.45 4.75 8.63
C GLN A 363 -26.20 6.26 8.81
N ARG A 364 -26.40 7.03 7.74
CA ARG A 364 -27.01 8.37 7.84
C ARG A 364 -28.37 8.29 7.16
N ILE A 365 -29.36 7.82 7.91
CA ILE A 365 -30.78 7.98 7.60
C ILE A 365 -31.36 8.82 8.75
N GLY A 366 -31.93 9.99 8.42
CA GLY A 366 -32.53 10.97 9.35
C GLY A 366 -31.47 11.85 10.05
N SER A 367 -31.48 13.17 9.96
CA SER A 367 -32.61 14.12 9.93
C SER A 367 -32.66 14.99 8.67
#